data_AF-A0A1S3QKK6-F1
#
_entry.id   AF-A0A1S3QKK6-F1
#
_cell.length_a   1.000
_cell.length_b   1.000
_cell.length_c   1.000
_cell.angle_alpha   90.00
_cell.angle_beta   90.00
_cell.angle_gamma   90.00
#
_symmetry.space_group_name_H-M   'P 1'
#
loop_
_entity.id
_entity.type
_entity.pdbx_description
1 polymer ?
#
loop_
_entity_poly.entity_id
_entity_poly.type
_entity_poly.pdbx_seq_one_letter_code
_entity_poly.pdbx_strand_id
1 'polypeptide(L)'
;MVIGALDPERLNVFRTVREITGFLNIQSWPENMTDLGVFSNLATIGGRSLYSGISLLILKQRWISSLQFQSLDEISAGNVYITNNSRLCFYNTVNWTSLFRTSNQKVLIRNNRAPSECTQQRMVCDRLCSEDGCWGPGPDQCLSCRYFSRGRSCVPSCNLYDG
;
A
#
# COMPACT_ATOMS: atom_id res chain seq x y z
N MET A 1 19.87 15.19 25.58
CA MET A 1 18.95 14.04 25.46
C MET A 1 19.21 13.41 24.09
N VAL A 2 19.94 12.29 24.04
CA VAL A 2 20.20 11.58 22.78
C VAL A 2 18.98 10.71 22.49
N ILE A 3 18.15 11.11 21.53
CA ILE A 3 17.09 10.24 21.04
C ILE A 3 17.79 9.18 20.19
N GLY A 4 17.86 7.95 20.70
CA GLY A 4 18.39 6.83 19.93
C GLY A 4 17.55 6.57 18.69
N ALA A 5 18.14 5.96 17.66
CA ALA A 5 17.39 5.51 16.50
C ALA A 5 16.23 4.60 16.94
N LEU A 6 15.08 4.73 16.27
CA LEU A 6 13.93 3.86 16.53
C LEU A 6 14.30 2.42 16.17
N ASP A 7 14.06 1.49 17.09
CA ASP A 7 14.15 0.06 16.83
C ASP A 7 13.07 -0.36 15.83
N PRO A 8 13.44 -0.91 14.63
CA PRO A 8 12.49 -1.31 13.60
C PRO A 8 11.40 -2.27 14.09
N GLU A 9 11.69 -3.16 15.06
CA GLU A 9 10.71 -4.12 15.56
C GLU A 9 9.53 -3.44 16.26
N ARG A 10 9.75 -2.25 16.83
CA ARG A 10 8.69 -1.47 17.49
C ARG A 10 7.62 -0.98 16.52
N LEU A 11 7.91 -0.92 15.22
CA LEU A 11 6.92 -0.57 14.19
C LEU A 11 5.80 -1.62 14.07
N ASN A 12 5.99 -2.84 14.57
CA ASN A 12 4.94 -3.86 14.57
C ASN A 12 3.71 -3.47 15.41
N VAL A 13 3.82 -2.48 16.30
CA VAL A 13 2.67 -1.92 17.02
C VAL A 13 1.57 -1.44 16.06
N PHE A 14 1.95 -0.99 14.86
CA PHE A 14 1.01 -0.50 13.86
C PHE A 14 0.18 -1.60 13.20
N ARG A 15 0.53 -2.88 13.40
CA ARG A 15 -0.27 -3.99 12.85
C ARG A 15 -1.69 -4.02 13.40
N THR A 16 -1.97 -3.37 14.52
CA THR A 16 -3.34 -3.31 15.06
C THR A 16 -4.14 -2.13 14.51
N VAL A 17 -3.49 -1.16 13.87
CA VAL A 17 -4.12 0.05 13.34
C VAL A 17 -5.03 -0.31 12.17
N ARG A 18 -6.28 0.16 12.25
CA ARG A 18 -7.28 0.03 11.18
C ARG A 18 -7.68 1.35 10.55
N GLU A 19 -7.52 2.45 11.27
CA GLU A 19 -7.91 3.77 10.79
C GLU A 19 -6.87 4.81 11.21
N ILE A 20 -6.53 5.68 10.28
CA ILE A 20 -5.80 6.92 10.54
C ILE A 20 -6.72 8.06 10.15
N THR A 21 -7.22 8.82 11.12
CA THR A 21 -8.20 9.89 10.86
C THR A 21 -7.59 11.09 10.12
N GLY A 22 -6.29 11.32 10.28
CA GLY A 22 -5.52 12.38 9.61
C GLY A 22 -4.83 11.88 8.35
N PHE A 23 -3.49 11.98 8.34
CA PHE A 23 -2.64 11.60 7.21
C PHE A 23 -1.54 10.62 7.64
N LEU A 24 -1.04 9.83 6.69
CA LEU A 24 0.15 8.99 6.83
C LEU A 24 1.30 9.61 6.02
N ASN A 25 2.41 9.94 6.69
CA ASN A 25 3.57 10.58 6.08
C ASN A 25 4.85 9.79 6.39
N ILE A 26 5.40 9.14 5.36
CA ILE A 26 6.59 8.30 5.43
C ILE A 26 7.71 8.96 4.61
N GLN A 27 8.65 9.57 5.32
CA GLN A 27 9.85 10.21 4.78
C GLN A 27 11.16 9.52 5.19
N SER A 28 11.08 8.53 6.07
CA SER A 28 12.17 7.63 6.41
C SER A 28 11.60 6.25 6.76
N TRP A 29 12.33 5.20 6.41
CA TRP A 29 11.96 3.82 6.69
C TRP A 29 13.22 2.99 6.96
N PRO A 30 13.19 2.03 7.91
CA PRO A 30 14.36 1.20 8.21
C PRO A 30 14.88 0.43 7.00
N GLU A 31 16.20 0.31 6.89
CA GLU A 31 16.84 -0.29 5.72
C GLU A 31 16.56 -1.80 5.57
N ASN A 32 16.29 -2.46 6.69
CA ASN A 32 15.97 -3.89 6.75
C ASN A 32 14.49 -4.21 6.49
N MET A 33 13.65 -3.19 6.28
CA MET A 33 12.23 -3.38 6.01
C MET A 33 11.92 -3.00 4.56
N THR A 34 11.51 -3.99 3.77
CA THR A 34 11.32 -3.85 2.32
C THR A 34 9.90 -3.50 1.90
N ASP A 35 9.00 -3.27 2.85
CA ASP A 35 7.60 -2.94 2.61
C ASP A 35 6.99 -2.21 3.81
N LEU A 36 5.72 -1.80 3.67
CA LEU A 36 4.94 -1.11 4.70
C LEU A 36 3.89 -2.03 5.35
N GLY A 37 4.10 -3.34 5.31
CA GLY A 37 3.14 -4.37 5.77
C GLY A 37 2.88 -4.34 7.28
N VAL A 38 3.59 -3.52 8.06
CA VAL A 38 3.17 -3.17 9.43
C VAL A 38 1.82 -2.46 9.45
N PHE A 39 1.40 -1.85 8.34
CA PHE A 39 0.07 -1.26 8.14
C PHE A 39 -0.89 -2.18 7.36
N SER A 40 -0.63 -3.49 7.29
CA SER A 40 -1.49 -4.45 6.57
C SER A 40 -2.95 -4.47 7.01
N ASN A 41 -3.25 -4.02 8.24
CA ASN A 41 -4.61 -3.91 8.79
C ASN A 41 -5.24 -2.52 8.63
N LEU A 42 -4.51 -1.53 8.13
CA LEU A 42 -5.02 -0.19 7.87
C LEU A 42 -6.07 -0.27 6.76
N ALA A 43 -7.32 0.05 7.09
CA ALA A 43 -8.44 0.08 6.16
C ALA A 43 -8.68 1.50 5.62
N THR A 44 -8.61 2.51 6.50
CA THR A 44 -9.04 3.87 6.14
C THR A 44 -8.01 4.93 6.49
N ILE A 45 -7.74 5.83 5.55
CA ILE A 45 -7.06 7.10 5.78
C ILE A 45 -8.08 8.24 5.60
N GLY A 46 -8.51 8.83 6.70
CA GLY A 46 -9.63 9.77 6.72
C GLY A 46 -9.34 11.15 6.12
N GLY A 47 -8.10 11.65 6.21
CA GLY A 47 -7.74 12.96 5.66
C GLY A 47 -8.46 14.14 6.32
N ARG A 48 -8.91 14.02 7.59
CA ARG A 48 -9.51 15.12 8.36
C ARG A 48 -8.51 16.25 8.66
N SER A 49 -7.22 15.89 8.67
CA SER A 49 -6.10 16.81 8.63
C SER A 49 -5.16 16.38 7.51
N LEU A 50 -4.52 17.35 6.85
CA LEU A 50 -3.71 17.12 5.64
C LEU A 50 -2.32 17.73 5.79
N TYR A 51 -1.31 17.04 5.28
CA TYR A 51 0.04 17.59 5.12
C TYR A 51 0.12 18.30 3.77
N SER A 52 -0.03 19.63 3.75
CA SER A 52 -0.02 20.42 2.50
C SER A 52 -1.01 19.89 1.44
N GLY A 53 -2.21 19.46 1.88
CA GLY A 53 -3.23 18.88 1.00
C GLY A 53 -3.09 17.38 0.72
N ILE A 54 -2.15 16.69 1.39
CA ILE A 54 -1.82 15.28 1.18
C ILE A 54 -2.28 14.46 2.40
N SER A 55 -2.94 13.33 2.16
CA SER A 55 -3.35 12.36 3.17
C SER A 55 -2.47 11.11 3.21
N LEU A 56 -1.80 10.77 2.10
CA LEU A 56 -0.79 9.71 2.03
C LEU A 56 0.47 10.21 1.31
N LEU A 57 1.59 10.27 2.02
CA LEU A 57 2.90 10.64 1.47
C LEU A 57 3.92 9.51 1.69
N ILE A 58 4.54 9.04 0.61
CA ILE A 58 5.67 8.09 0.64
C ILE A 58 6.78 8.65 -0.25
N LEU A 59 7.83 9.16 0.38
CA LEU A 59 8.84 9.98 -0.30
C LEU A 59 10.24 9.48 0.01
N LYS A 60 11.07 9.28 -1.02
CA LYS A 60 12.53 8.97 -0.89
C LYS A 60 12.85 7.68 -0.12
N GLN A 61 11.97 6.67 -0.20
CA GLN A 61 12.22 5.36 0.40
C GLN A 61 13.04 4.48 -0.53
N ARG A 62 14.32 4.29 -0.19
CA ARG A 62 15.28 3.52 -1.01
C ARG A 62 15.06 2.01 -0.91
N TRP A 63 14.60 1.53 0.23
CA TRP A 63 14.66 0.11 0.60
C TRP A 63 13.35 -0.64 0.36
N ILE A 64 12.22 0.07 0.23
CA ILE A 64 10.92 -0.56 -0.02
C ILE A 64 10.77 -0.98 -1.49
N SER A 65 10.24 -2.17 -1.71
CA SER A 65 9.93 -2.75 -3.02
C SER A 65 8.44 -2.92 -3.28
N SER A 66 7.60 -2.91 -2.23
CA SER A 66 6.15 -2.97 -2.31
C SER A 66 5.48 -2.17 -1.19
N LEU A 67 4.17 -1.91 -1.30
CA LEU A 67 3.41 -1.14 -0.30
C LEU A 67 2.82 -2.04 0.78
N GLN A 68 2.19 -3.15 0.40
CA GLN A 68 1.51 -4.10 1.29
C GLN A 68 0.43 -3.50 2.22
N PHE A 69 -0.30 -2.49 1.74
CA PHE A 69 -1.51 -1.98 2.40
C PHE A 69 -2.72 -2.88 2.17
N GLN A 70 -2.60 -4.15 2.58
CA GLN A 70 -3.55 -5.22 2.26
C GLN A 70 -5.03 -4.87 2.51
N SER A 71 -5.34 -4.20 3.62
CA SER A 71 -6.73 -3.90 4.00
C SER A 71 -7.21 -2.53 3.52
N LEU A 72 -6.35 -1.70 2.92
CA LEU A 72 -6.67 -0.31 2.60
C LEU A 72 -7.72 -0.26 1.50
N ASP A 73 -8.91 0.22 1.85
CA ASP A 73 -10.07 0.31 0.96
C ASP A 73 -10.55 1.75 0.76
N GLU A 74 -10.11 2.68 1.62
CA GLU A 74 -10.59 4.05 1.58
C GLU A 74 -9.52 5.10 1.93
N ILE A 75 -9.45 6.14 1.09
CA ILE A 75 -8.80 7.41 1.37
C ILE A 75 -9.85 8.51 1.22
N SER A 76 -10.46 8.94 2.33
CA SER A 76 -11.69 9.74 2.31
C SER A 76 -11.47 11.17 1.83
N ALA A 77 -10.30 11.75 2.09
CA ALA A 77 -9.94 13.10 1.67
C ALA A 77 -8.43 13.24 1.47
N GLY A 78 -8.02 14.30 0.76
CA GLY A 78 -6.61 14.59 0.49
C GLY A 78 -6.03 13.82 -0.68
N ASN A 79 -4.89 14.31 -1.17
CA ASN A 79 -4.15 13.72 -2.29
C ASN A 79 -3.18 12.64 -1.83
N VAL A 80 -2.75 11.80 -2.78
CA VAL A 80 -1.75 10.75 -2.57
C VAL A 80 -0.47 11.10 -3.32
N TYR A 81 0.68 11.04 -2.64
CA TYR A 81 1.99 11.38 -3.20
C TYR A 81 2.97 10.23 -2.95
N ILE A 82 3.42 9.58 -4.02
CA ILE A 82 4.38 8.47 -3.95
C ILE A 82 5.52 8.76 -4.90
N THR A 83 6.62 9.31 -4.38
CA THR A 83 7.70 9.81 -5.24
C THR A 83 9.11 9.49 -4.76
N ASN A 84 10.04 9.35 -5.71
CA ASN A 84 11.45 9.10 -5.45
C ASN A 84 11.76 7.80 -4.68
N ASN A 85 10.93 6.76 -4.82
CA ASN A 85 11.15 5.46 -4.18
C ASN A 85 11.79 4.49 -5.19
N SER A 86 13.12 4.51 -5.29
CA SER A 86 13.87 3.95 -6.42
C SER A 86 13.80 2.42 -6.61
N ARG A 87 13.31 1.68 -5.60
CA ARG A 87 13.10 0.23 -5.67
C ARG A 87 11.62 -0.18 -5.67
N LEU A 88 10.71 0.76 -5.43
CA LEU A 88 9.29 0.49 -5.27
C LEU A 88 8.66 0.05 -6.59
N CYS A 89 7.99 -1.10 -6.58
CA CYS A 89 7.14 -1.62 -7.65
C CYS A 89 5.68 -1.71 -7.16
N PHE A 90 4.78 -2.24 -7.99
CA PHE A 90 3.34 -2.44 -7.73
C PHE A 90 2.51 -1.15 -7.58
N TYR A 91 3.12 -0.03 -7.20
CA TYR A 91 2.45 1.27 -7.07
C TYR A 91 1.64 1.68 -8.31
N ASN A 92 2.06 1.24 -9.50
CA ASN A 92 1.47 1.60 -10.79
C ASN A 92 0.31 0.68 -11.21
N THR A 93 0.09 -0.44 -10.51
CA THR A 93 -1.02 -1.36 -10.81
C THR A 93 -2.27 -0.98 -10.06
N VAL A 94 -2.13 -0.35 -8.88
CA VAL A 94 -3.23 0.06 -8.01
C VAL A 94 -4.14 1.08 -8.72
N ASN A 95 -5.42 0.75 -8.80
CA ASN A 95 -6.48 1.66 -9.22
C ASN A 95 -6.80 2.68 -8.12
N TRP A 96 -5.97 3.70 -7.95
CA TRP A 96 -6.09 4.68 -6.86
C TRP A 96 -7.46 5.38 -6.79
N THR A 97 -8.12 5.58 -7.92
CA THR A 97 -9.43 6.25 -7.96
C THR A 97 -10.54 5.44 -7.31
N SER A 98 -10.42 4.11 -7.20
CA SER A 98 -11.39 3.28 -6.48
C SER A 98 -11.36 3.50 -4.97
N LEU A 99 -10.26 4.04 -4.44
CA LEU A 99 -10.08 4.35 -3.01
C LEU A 99 -10.61 5.73 -2.61
N PHE A 100 -10.87 6.60 -3.59
CA PHE A 100 -11.24 7.99 -3.33
C PHE A 100 -12.73 8.15 -3.12
N ARG A 101 -13.11 8.94 -2.11
CA ARG A 101 -14.51 9.30 -1.85
C ARG A 101 -14.94 10.53 -2.63
N THR A 102 -14.02 11.40 -3.04
CA THR A 102 -14.32 12.64 -3.77
C THR A 102 -13.56 12.72 -5.09
N SER A 103 -14.22 13.26 -6.12
CA SER A 103 -13.69 13.32 -7.50
C SER A 103 -12.52 14.30 -7.68
N ASN A 104 -12.27 15.19 -6.72
CA ASN A 104 -11.19 16.17 -6.76
C ASN A 104 -9.85 15.63 -6.22
N GLN A 105 -9.83 14.44 -5.61
CA GLN A 105 -8.61 13.81 -5.12
C GLN A 105 -7.71 13.42 -6.30
N LYS A 106 -6.41 13.60 -6.12
CA LYS A 106 -5.39 13.30 -7.13
C LYS A 106 -4.30 12.42 -6.54
N VAL A 107 -3.72 11.61 -7.41
CA VAL A 107 -2.53 10.82 -7.13
C VAL A 107 -1.36 11.38 -7.95
N LEU A 108 -0.23 11.67 -7.29
CA LEU A 108 1.03 12.05 -7.92
C LEU A 108 2.07 10.96 -7.69
N ILE A 109 2.43 10.28 -8.77
CA ILE A 109 3.41 9.19 -8.76
C ILE A 109 4.54 9.53 -9.74
N ARG A 110 5.78 9.66 -9.24
CA ARG A 110 6.94 10.04 -10.05
C ARG A 110 8.24 9.47 -9.49
N ASN A 111 9.22 9.21 -10.35
CA ASN A 111 10.58 8.82 -9.94
C ASN A 111 10.65 7.59 -9.02
N ASN A 112 9.70 6.67 -9.16
CA ASN A 112 9.83 5.32 -8.58
C ASN A 112 10.50 4.41 -9.63
N ARG A 113 10.72 3.13 -9.32
CA ARG A 113 11.28 2.18 -10.29
C ARG A 113 10.38 2.10 -11.53
N ALA A 114 10.97 2.09 -12.73
CA ALA A 114 10.20 2.03 -13.97
C ALA A 114 9.34 0.76 -14.04
N PRO A 115 8.07 0.82 -14.48
CA PRO A 115 7.21 -0.36 -14.57
C PRO A 115 7.79 -1.49 -15.43
N SER A 116 8.51 -1.16 -16.50
CA SER A 116 9.19 -2.15 -17.36
C SER A 116 10.26 -2.95 -16.61
N GLU A 117 11.06 -2.28 -15.76
CA GLU A 117 12.05 -2.93 -14.90
C GLU A 117 11.39 -3.82 -13.85
N CYS A 118 10.26 -3.37 -13.28
CA CYS A 118 9.46 -4.18 -12.35
C CYS A 118 9.00 -5.49 -13.01
N THR A 119 8.46 -5.41 -14.23
CA THR A 119 8.03 -6.58 -14.99
C THR A 119 9.19 -7.51 -15.34
N GLN A 120 10.36 -6.98 -15.72
CA GLN A 120 11.56 -7.79 -16.00
C GLN A 120 12.01 -8.60 -14.78
N GLN A 121 11.84 -8.04 -13.58
CA GLN A 121 12.14 -8.69 -12.29
C GLN A 121 10.98 -9.54 -11.77
N ARG A 122 9.93 -9.79 -12.57
CA ARG A 122 8.72 -10.54 -12.18
C ARG A 122 7.98 -9.96 -10.96
N MET A 123 8.10 -8.66 -10.71
CA MET A 123 7.29 -7.95 -9.71
C MET A 123 5.99 -7.48 -10.36
N VAL A 124 5.09 -8.44 -10.55
CA VAL A 124 3.76 -8.27 -11.15
C VAL A 124 2.71 -8.83 -10.21
N CYS A 125 1.47 -8.35 -10.31
CA CYS A 125 0.37 -8.84 -9.49
C CYS A 125 0.13 -10.34 -9.70
N ASP A 126 -0.40 -11.00 -8.67
CA ASP A 126 -0.82 -12.39 -8.79
C ASP A 126 -1.91 -12.52 -9.87
N ARG A 127 -1.91 -13.65 -10.58
CA ARG A 127 -2.90 -13.96 -11.63
C ARG A 127 -4.35 -14.00 -11.12
N LEU A 128 -4.54 -14.17 -9.82
CA LEU A 128 -5.84 -14.16 -9.14
C LEU A 128 -6.31 -12.75 -8.77
N CYS A 129 -5.46 -11.72 -8.92
CA CYS A 129 -5.89 -10.33 -8.81
C CYS A 129 -6.69 -9.91 -10.05
N SER A 130 -7.65 -9.02 -9.85
CA SER A 130 -8.36 -8.35 -10.95
C SER A 130 -7.49 -7.26 -11.60
N GLU A 131 -8.07 -6.54 -12.56
CA GLU A 131 -7.44 -5.37 -13.18
C GLU A 131 -7.35 -4.15 -12.24
N ASP A 132 -7.92 -4.22 -11.03
CA ASP A 132 -7.81 -3.16 -10.02
C ASP A 132 -6.40 -3.08 -9.39
N GLY A 133 -5.56 -4.08 -9.65
CA GLY A 133 -4.17 -4.11 -9.23
C GLY A 133 -3.93 -4.76 -7.87
N CYS A 134 -2.77 -4.46 -7.28
CA CYS A 134 -2.30 -5.10 -6.06
C CYS A 134 -1.29 -4.22 -5.31
N TRP A 135 -1.20 -4.44 -3.99
CA TRP A 135 -0.29 -3.74 -3.09
C TRP A 135 1.13 -4.30 -3.05
N GLY A 136 1.33 -5.50 -3.62
CA GLY A 136 2.54 -6.28 -3.54
C GLY A 136 2.38 -7.66 -4.21
N PRO A 137 3.34 -8.56 -4.04
CA PRO A 137 3.27 -9.91 -4.59
C PRO A 137 2.29 -10.79 -3.80
N GLY A 138 1.71 -11.79 -4.48
CA GLY A 138 0.88 -12.81 -3.85
C GLY A 138 -0.64 -12.54 -3.92
N PRO A 139 -1.45 -13.60 -3.79
CA PRO A 139 -2.90 -13.52 -3.94
C PRO A 139 -3.60 -12.82 -2.76
N ASP A 140 -2.88 -12.55 -1.69
CA ASP A 140 -3.36 -11.82 -0.51
C ASP A 140 -3.10 -10.32 -0.57
N GLN A 141 -2.45 -9.83 -1.63
CA GLN A 141 -2.15 -8.41 -1.84
C GLN A 141 -3.01 -7.78 -2.94
N CYS A 142 -3.98 -8.50 -3.50
CA CYS A 142 -4.86 -7.99 -4.53
C CYS A 142 -5.77 -6.87 -3.99
N LEU A 143 -6.03 -5.84 -4.81
CA LEU A 143 -7.01 -4.82 -4.46
C LEU A 143 -8.43 -5.39 -4.52
N SER A 144 -8.70 -6.23 -5.52
CA SER A 144 -9.89 -7.08 -5.60
C SER A 144 -9.55 -8.41 -6.29
N CYS A 145 -10.28 -9.47 -5.95
CA CYS A 145 -10.05 -10.79 -6.53
C CYS A 145 -10.74 -10.93 -7.89
N ARG A 146 -10.05 -11.54 -8.87
CA ARG A 146 -10.62 -11.89 -10.18
C ARG A 146 -11.73 -12.94 -10.08
N TYR A 147 -11.60 -13.87 -9.13
CA TYR A 147 -12.55 -14.96 -8.92
C TYR A 147 -13.20 -14.84 -7.53
N PHE A 148 -12.69 -15.56 -6.54
CA PHE A 148 -13.25 -15.60 -5.19
C PHE A 148 -12.21 -15.15 -4.16
N SER A 149 -12.67 -14.70 -3.00
CA SER A 149 -11.84 -14.42 -1.83
C SER A 149 -12.15 -15.40 -0.71
N ARG A 150 -11.10 -15.86 -0.01
CA ARG A 150 -11.23 -16.60 1.25
C ARG A 150 -10.40 -15.90 2.32
N GLY A 151 -11.09 -15.25 3.25
CA GLY A 151 -10.44 -14.31 4.17
C GLY A 151 -9.82 -13.15 3.37
N ARG A 152 -8.50 -13.02 3.42
CA ARG A 152 -7.76 -11.95 2.71
C ARG A 152 -7.05 -12.41 1.44
N SER A 153 -7.17 -13.69 1.09
CA SER A 153 -6.45 -14.25 -0.06
C SER A 153 -7.42 -14.60 -1.17
N CYS A 154 -7.06 -14.28 -2.41
CA CYS A 154 -7.79 -14.68 -3.59
C CYS A 154 -7.58 -16.16 -3.89
N VAL A 155 -8.65 -16.85 -4.25
CA VAL A 155 -8.65 -18.28 -4.57
C VAL A 155 -9.35 -18.53 -5.92
N PRO A 156 -8.93 -19.54 -6.70
CA PRO A 156 -9.54 -19.82 -8.00
C PRO A 156 -10.96 -20.40 -7.89
N SER A 157 -11.30 -21.03 -6.76
CA SER A 157 -12.59 -21.66 -6.50
C SER A 157 -12.90 -21.70 -5.00
N CYS A 158 -14.18 -21.69 -4.64
CA CYS A 158 -14.63 -21.92 -3.27
C CYS A 158 -14.80 -23.42 -3.00
N ASN A 159 -14.24 -23.92 -1.90
CA ASN A 159 -14.62 -25.24 -1.38
C ASN A 159 -15.88 -25.07 -0.53
N LEU A 160 -17.05 -25.40 -1.09
CA LEU A 160 -18.34 -25.29 -0.39
C LEU A 160 -18.50 -26.25 0.81
N TYR A 161 -17.53 -27.13 1.03
CA TYR A 161 -17.58 -28.20 2.04
C TYR A 161 -16.60 -28.01 3.21
N ASP A 162 -15.72 -26.99 3.18
CA ASP A 162 -14.84 -26.64 4.30
C ASP A 162 -15.06 -25.17 4.67
N GLY A 163 -15.68 -24.96 5.85
CA GLY A 163 -15.95 -23.66 6.46
C GLY A 163 -14.85 -23.20 7.42
#